data_AF-A0A177E3S3-F1
#
_entry.id   AF-A0A177E3S3-F1
#
_cell.length_a   1.000
_cell.length_b   1.000
_cell.length_c   1.000
_cell.angle_alpha   90.00
_cell.angle_beta   90.00
_cell.angle_gamma   90.00
#
_symmetry.space_group_name_H-M   'P 1'
#
loop_
_entity.id
_entity.type
_entity.pdbx_description
1 polymer ?
#
loop_
_entity_poly.entity_id
_entity_poly.type
_entity_poly.pdbx_seq_one_letter_code
_entity_poly.pdbx_strand_id
1 'polypeptide(L)'
;MDFNTEEGTHLRRRDCVVCDDSIAIGDLPSLTDCEHRPETCAGCYADWITTQLQGSTWREAKCPGSDCDVVLSYHDIRLYASSETFEKYDTFKARALINEDPDSRWCPASGCNSGQIHTTGVAGNIFTCSGCGSKTCVVHENTWHEGESCADFDNRISGRKQREQKGQEEASLKKIKELTRKCPGPGCDWNIQKNDGCDHMTCTKCGYEFCWICLCDYKKVLRTSNAAHARSCSHWRP
;
A
#
# COMPACT_ATOMS: atom_id res chain seq x y z
N MET A 1 12.20 -78.70 -2.91
CA MET A 1 11.34 -78.92 -4.08
C MET A 1 9.93 -78.53 -3.66
N ASP A 2 9.72 -77.27 -3.27
CA ASP A 2 9.59 -76.08 -4.13
C ASP A 2 8.38 -76.31 -5.07
N PHE A 3 7.31 -75.52 -5.07
CA PHE A 3 7.27 -74.06 -5.12
C PHE A 3 6.03 -73.50 -4.39
N ASN A 4 6.27 -72.50 -3.54
CA ASN A 4 5.24 -71.62 -2.98
C ASN A 4 4.71 -70.73 -4.12
N THR A 5 3.39 -70.68 -4.30
CA THR A 5 2.72 -69.82 -5.27
C THR A 5 2.57 -68.42 -4.67
N GLU A 6 3.52 -67.53 -4.98
CA GLU A 6 3.34 -66.09 -4.74
C GLU A 6 2.59 -65.48 -5.92
N GLU A 7 1.24 -65.51 -5.88
CA GLU A 7 0.42 -64.66 -6.74
C GLU A 7 0.43 -63.24 -6.16
N GLY A 8 1.47 -62.48 -6.49
CA GLY A 8 1.47 -61.03 -6.33
C GLY A 8 0.51 -60.40 -7.33
N THR A 9 -0.57 -59.78 -6.85
CA THR A 9 -1.43 -58.94 -7.68
C THR A 9 -0.59 -57.77 -8.22
N HIS A 10 -0.10 -57.87 -9.46
CA HIS A 10 0.54 -56.76 -10.14
C HIS A 10 -0.48 -55.62 -10.25
N LEU A 11 -0.35 -54.60 -9.38
CA LEU A 11 -1.14 -53.38 -9.46
C LEU A 11 -0.93 -52.79 -10.85
N ARG A 12 -2.00 -52.68 -11.64
CA ARG A 12 -1.93 -52.08 -12.98
C ARG A 12 -1.41 -50.65 -12.84
N ARG A 13 -0.37 -50.31 -13.60
CA ARG A 13 0.27 -49.00 -13.61
C ARG A 13 -0.01 -48.26 -14.92
N ARG A 14 0.18 -46.95 -14.90
CA ARG A 14 0.12 -46.07 -16.06
C ARG A 14 1.10 -44.93 -15.88
N ASP A 15 1.70 -44.50 -16.97
CA ASP A 15 2.67 -43.41 -16.96
C ASP A 15 1.96 -42.06 -17.04
N CYS A 16 2.44 -41.10 -16.26
CA CYS A 16 1.90 -39.74 -16.21
C CYS A 16 2.23 -38.99 -17.51
N VAL A 17 1.24 -38.37 -18.16
CA VAL A 17 1.45 -37.62 -19.41
C VAL A 17 2.27 -36.32 -19.24
N VAL A 18 2.56 -35.91 -18.01
CA VAL A 18 3.30 -34.67 -17.70
C VAL A 18 4.74 -34.94 -17.28
N CYS A 19 4.98 -35.95 -16.44
CA CYS A 19 6.30 -36.25 -15.88
C CYS A 19 6.86 -37.63 -16.25
N ASP A 20 6.12 -38.43 -17.02
CA ASP A 20 6.46 -39.82 -17.42
C ASP A 20 6.66 -40.82 -16.26
N ASP A 21 6.32 -40.44 -15.02
CA ASP A 21 6.38 -41.36 -13.88
C ASP A 21 5.31 -42.45 -14.00
N SER A 22 5.71 -43.70 -13.79
CA SER A 22 4.78 -44.84 -13.73
C SER A 22 4.08 -44.87 -12.39
N ILE A 23 2.75 -44.71 -12.35
CA ILE A 23 1.92 -44.62 -11.14
C ILE A 23 0.90 -45.76 -11.11
N ALA A 24 0.54 -46.26 -9.93
CA ALA A 24 -0.55 -47.24 -9.82
C ALA A 24 -1.88 -46.58 -10.20
N ILE A 25 -2.73 -47.24 -10.98
CA ILE A 25 -3.97 -46.63 -11.49
C ILE A 25 -4.89 -46.14 -10.37
N GLY A 26 -4.89 -46.79 -9.20
CA GLY A 26 -5.67 -46.36 -8.04
C GLY A 26 -5.17 -45.07 -7.37
N ASP A 27 -3.93 -44.66 -7.64
CA ASP A 27 -3.31 -43.45 -7.08
C ASP A 27 -3.42 -42.26 -8.04
N LEU A 28 -3.94 -42.46 -9.25
CA LEU A 28 -4.17 -41.38 -10.20
C LEU A 28 -5.46 -40.62 -9.83
N PRO A 29 -5.41 -39.27 -9.74
CA PRO A 29 -6.59 -38.43 -9.61
C PRO A 29 -7.68 -38.80 -10.61
N SER A 30 -8.90 -39.06 -10.12
CA SER A 30 -10.05 -39.37 -10.94
C SER A 30 -11.19 -38.45 -10.54
N LEU A 31 -11.54 -37.52 -11.42
CA LEU A 31 -12.72 -36.69 -11.26
C LEU A 31 -13.96 -37.52 -11.61
N THR A 32 -15.05 -37.34 -10.85
CA THR A 32 -16.33 -37.98 -11.17
C THR A 32 -16.96 -37.41 -12.44
N ASP A 33 -16.64 -36.16 -12.77
CA ASP A 33 -17.30 -35.40 -13.83
C ASP A 33 -16.53 -35.47 -15.16
N CYS A 34 -15.42 -36.19 -15.20
CA CYS A 34 -14.64 -36.44 -16.42
C CYS A 34 -15.01 -37.78 -17.05
N GLU A 35 -15.16 -37.81 -18.38
CA GLU A 35 -15.36 -39.05 -19.14
C GLU A 35 -14.05 -39.66 -19.65
N HIS A 36 -12.94 -38.92 -19.55
CA HIS A 36 -11.61 -39.40 -19.92
C HIS A 36 -10.97 -40.22 -18.79
N ARG A 37 -9.96 -41.02 -19.15
CA ARG A 37 -9.23 -41.83 -18.16
C ARG A 37 -8.25 -40.95 -17.37
N PRO A 38 -7.93 -41.30 -16.12
CA PRO A 38 -6.85 -40.67 -15.37
C PRO A 38 -5.50 -40.88 -16.05
N GLU A 39 -4.79 -39.77 -16.32
CA GLU A 39 -3.52 -39.76 -17.06
C GLU A 39 -2.46 -38.86 -16.43
N THR A 40 -2.83 -38.06 -15.44
CA THR A 40 -1.94 -37.12 -14.75
C THR A 40 -1.76 -37.59 -13.31
N CYS A 41 -0.52 -37.67 -12.82
CA CYS A 41 -0.26 -38.02 -11.42
C CYS A 41 -0.68 -36.91 -10.45
N ALA A 42 -0.86 -37.24 -9.17
CA ALA A 42 -1.29 -36.28 -8.15
C ALA A 42 -0.36 -35.06 -8.02
N GLY A 43 0.96 -35.24 -8.16
CA GLY A 43 1.93 -34.14 -8.10
C GLY A 43 1.72 -33.12 -9.23
N CYS A 44 1.73 -33.60 -10.48
CA CYS A 44 1.49 -32.74 -11.64
C CYS A 44 0.08 -32.10 -11.63
N TYR A 45 -0.91 -32.80 -11.06
CA TYR A 45 -2.25 -32.27 -10.88
C TYR A 45 -2.27 -31.10 -9.89
N ALA A 46 -1.57 -31.21 -8.75
CA ALA A 46 -1.43 -30.15 -7.77
C ALA A 46 -0.71 -28.92 -8.33
N ASP A 47 0.34 -29.14 -9.13
CA ASP A 47 1.09 -28.07 -9.80
C ASP A 47 0.23 -27.35 -10.86
N TRP A 48 -0.56 -28.11 -11.61
CA TRP A 48 -1.53 -27.57 -12.55
C TRP A 48 -2.58 -26.70 -11.86
N ILE A 49 -3.20 -27.19 -10.78
CA ILE A 49 -4.17 -26.40 -9.99
C ILE A 49 -3.50 -25.12 -9.49
N THR A 50 -2.29 -25.22 -8.94
CA THR A 50 -1.56 -24.06 -8.43
C THR A 50 -1.34 -23.01 -9.52
N THR A 51 -0.99 -23.44 -10.73
CA THR A 51 -0.80 -22.55 -11.89
C THR A 51 -2.11 -21.90 -12.33
N GLN A 52 -3.20 -22.68 -12.41
CA GLN A 52 -4.52 -22.17 -12.79
C GLN A 52 -5.06 -21.14 -11.79
N LEU A 53 -4.80 -21.34 -10.50
CA LEU A 53 -5.26 -20.44 -9.44
C LEU A 53 -4.43 -19.17 -9.28
N GLN A 54 -3.21 -19.13 -9.84
CA GLN A 54 -2.41 -17.91 -9.93
C GLN A 54 -2.83 -17.00 -11.10
N GLY A 55 -3.52 -17.58 -12.10
CA GLY A 55 -4.01 -16.84 -13.27
C GLY A 55 -5.31 -16.08 -13.03
N SER A 56 -5.68 -15.24 -14.00
CA SER A 56 -6.95 -14.48 -13.99
C SER A 56 -8.20 -15.37 -14.08
N THR A 57 -8.05 -16.64 -14.44
CA THR A 57 -9.11 -17.63 -14.66
C THR A 57 -9.32 -18.58 -13.48
N TRP A 58 -8.86 -18.23 -12.27
CA TRP A 58 -8.98 -19.08 -11.07
C TRP A 58 -10.41 -19.57 -10.76
N ARG A 59 -11.45 -18.86 -11.24
CA ARG A 59 -12.87 -19.26 -11.11
C ARG A 59 -13.28 -20.41 -12.02
N GLU A 60 -12.52 -20.65 -13.09
CA GLU A 60 -12.79 -21.59 -14.17
C GLU A 60 -11.60 -22.54 -14.36
N ALA A 61 -10.88 -22.88 -13.28
CA ALA A 61 -9.79 -23.84 -13.34
C ALA A 61 -10.31 -25.16 -13.93
N LYS A 62 -9.71 -25.60 -15.04
CA LYS A 62 -10.14 -26.79 -15.79
C LYS A 62 -9.31 -28.01 -15.45
N CYS A 63 -9.84 -29.19 -15.77
CA CYS A 63 -9.09 -30.44 -15.76
C CYS A 63 -7.84 -30.36 -16.67
N PRO A 64 -6.68 -30.93 -16.26
CA PRO A 64 -5.48 -30.97 -17.10
C PRO A 64 -5.55 -32.01 -18.24
N GLY A 65 -6.61 -32.81 -18.33
CA GLY A 65 -6.77 -33.83 -19.37
C GLY A 65 -6.86 -33.21 -20.77
N SER A 66 -6.27 -33.87 -21.76
CA SER A 66 -6.41 -33.43 -23.16
C SER A 66 -7.88 -33.49 -23.59
N ASP A 67 -8.35 -32.44 -24.24
CA ASP A 67 -9.72 -32.29 -24.71
C ASP A 67 -10.79 -32.38 -23.58
N CYS A 68 -10.42 -32.00 -22.36
CA CYS A 68 -11.33 -31.93 -21.22
C CYS A 68 -11.64 -30.49 -20.80
N ASP A 69 -12.89 -30.09 -20.92
CA ASP A 69 -13.38 -28.76 -20.54
C ASP A 69 -14.06 -28.72 -19.16
N VAL A 70 -14.03 -29.83 -18.42
CA VAL A 70 -14.63 -29.93 -17.08
C VAL A 70 -13.94 -28.95 -16.14
N VAL A 71 -14.74 -28.07 -15.53
CA VAL A 71 -14.29 -27.13 -14.50
C VAL A 71 -14.19 -27.86 -13.17
N LEU A 72 -13.07 -27.68 -12.47
CA LEU A 72 -12.81 -28.29 -11.19
C LEU A 72 -13.78 -27.76 -10.14
N SER A 73 -14.43 -28.67 -9.41
CA SER A 73 -15.27 -28.31 -8.28
C SER A 73 -14.43 -27.88 -7.07
N TYR A 74 -15.07 -27.25 -6.09
CA TYR A 74 -14.43 -26.96 -4.79
C TYR A 74 -13.89 -28.24 -4.14
N HIS A 75 -14.60 -29.37 -4.30
CA HIS A 75 -14.19 -30.66 -3.75
C HIS A 75 -12.92 -31.17 -4.41
N ASP A 76 -12.82 -31.07 -5.74
CA ASP A 76 -11.66 -31.54 -6.50
C ASP A 76 -10.41 -30.74 -6.16
N ILE A 77 -10.55 -29.41 -6.08
CA ILE A 77 -9.46 -28.52 -5.68
C ILE A 77 -9.02 -28.84 -4.24
N ARG A 78 -9.96 -29.14 -3.33
CA ARG A 78 -9.63 -29.55 -1.95
C ARG A 78 -8.88 -30.87 -1.88
N LEU A 79 -9.22 -31.83 -2.74
CA LEU A 79 -8.62 -33.16 -2.73
C LEU A 79 -7.21 -33.17 -3.33
N TYR A 80 -6.99 -32.41 -4.40
CA TYR A 80 -5.78 -32.53 -5.22
C TYR A 80 -4.84 -31.32 -5.17
N ALA A 81 -5.26 -30.18 -4.63
CA ALA A 81 -4.33 -29.07 -4.40
C ALA A 81 -3.47 -29.31 -3.15
N SER A 82 -2.33 -28.62 -3.07
CA SER A 82 -1.59 -28.52 -1.81
C SER A 82 -2.41 -27.74 -0.77
N SER A 83 -2.17 -27.99 0.52
CA SER A 83 -2.86 -27.28 1.61
C SER A 83 -2.73 -25.75 1.48
N GLU A 84 -1.54 -25.25 1.13
CA GLU A 84 -1.30 -23.82 0.95
C GLU A 84 -2.11 -23.24 -0.24
N THR A 85 -2.14 -23.95 -1.36
CA THR A 85 -2.91 -23.54 -2.55
C THR A 85 -4.41 -23.56 -2.26
N PHE A 86 -4.90 -24.58 -1.55
CA PHE A 86 -6.31 -24.69 -1.18
C PHE A 86 -6.75 -23.60 -0.21
N GLU A 87 -5.96 -23.28 0.82
CA GLU A 87 -6.27 -22.20 1.77
C GLU A 87 -6.41 -20.84 1.07
N LYS A 88 -5.53 -20.57 0.10
CA LYS A 88 -5.62 -19.36 -0.74
C LYS A 88 -6.90 -19.38 -1.58
N TYR A 89 -7.19 -20.51 -2.24
CA TYR A 89 -8.40 -20.68 -3.05
C TYR A 89 -9.68 -20.47 -2.22
N ASP A 90 -9.78 -21.11 -1.06
CA ASP A 90 -10.93 -21.00 -0.16
C ASP A 90 -11.14 -19.55 0.28
N THR A 91 -10.06 -18.88 0.67
CA THR A 91 -10.08 -17.46 1.02
C THR A 91 -10.57 -16.62 -0.16
N PHE A 92 -10.01 -16.79 -1.37
CA PHE A 92 -10.42 -16.03 -2.55
C PHE A 92 -11.86 -16.29 -2.95
N LYS A 93 -12.33 -17.54 -2.87
CA LYS A 93 -13.72 -17.92 -3.18
C LYS A 93 -14.68 -17.29 -2.18
N ALA A 94 -14.39 -17.37 -0.88
CA ALA A 94 -15.18 -16.70 0.16
C ALA A 94 -15.22 -15.17 -0.04
N ARG A 95 -14.07 -14.55 -0.36
CA ARG A 95 -14.02 -13.12 -0.67
C ARG A 95 -14.86 -12.75 -1.88
N ALA A 96 -14.79 -13.55 -2.94
CA ALA A 96 -15.55 -13.33 -4.17
C ALA A 96 -17.06 -13.36 -3.93
N LEU A 97 -17.54 -14.32 -3.13
CA LEU A 97 -18.95 -14.43 -2.77
C LEU A 97 -19.41 -13.24 -1.92
N ILE A 98 -18.59 -12.79 -0.96
CA ILE A 98 -18.90 -11.60 -0.15
C ILE A 98 -18.98 -10.36 -1.05
N ASN A 99 -18.03 -10.18 -1.98
CA ASN A 99 -17.99 -9.03 -2.89
C ASN A 99 -19.18 -8.94 -3.85
N GLU A 100 -19.94 -10.02 -4.05
CA GLU A 100 -21.15 -10.00 -4.87
C GLU A 100 -22.30 -9.25 -4.18
N ASP A 101 -22.25 -9.10 -2.86
CA ASP A 101 -23.25 -8.37 -2.08
C ASP A 101 -22.88 -6.86 -2.02
N PRO A 102 -23.79 -5.94 -2.41
CA PRO A 102 -23.53 -4.51 -2.39
C PRO A 102 -23.38 -3.91 -0.98
N ASP A 103 -23.92 -4.58 0.04
CA ASP A 103 -23.78 -4.20 1.45
C ASP A 103 -22.54 -4.84 2.10
N SER A 104 -21.73 -5.58 1.34
CA SER A 104 -20.50 -6.18 1.84
C SER A 104 -19.45 -5.13 2.20
N ARG A 105 -18.75 -5.38 3.30
CA ARG A 105 -17.63 -4.56 3.77
C ARG A 105 -16.49 -5.42 4.30
N TRP A 106 -15.28 -5.00 3.96
CA TRP A 106 -14.05 -5.59 4.47
C TRP A 106 -13.55 -4.83 5.69
N CYS A 107 -13.07 -5.57 6.69
CA CYS A 107 -12.44 -4.98 7.85
C CYS A 107 -11.16 -4.23 7.44
N PRO A 108 -11.03 -2.93 7.79
CA PRO A 108 -9.83 -2.16 7.46
C PRO A 108 -8.68 -2.36 8.45
N ALA A 109 -8.89 -3.07 9.55
CA ALA A 109 -7.86 -3.28 10.55
C ALA A 109 -6.68 -4.06 9.95
N SER A 110 -5.46 -3.54 10.15
CA SER A 110 -4.24 -4.19 9.68
C SER A 110 -4.15 -5.62 10.20
N GLY A 111 -3.95 -6.58 9.30
CA GLY A 111 -3.87 -8.00 9.61
C GLY A 111 -5.22 -8.71 9.80
N CYS A 112 -6.35 -8.00 9.73
CA CYS A 112 -7.67 -8.62 9.70
C CYS A 112 -8.09 -8.88 8.26
N ASN A 113 -8.59 -10.10 8.00
CA ASN A 113 -9.08 -10.50 6.69
C ASN A 113 -10.57 -10.85 6.69
N SER A 114 -11.32 -10.34 7.66
CA SER A 114 -12.74 -10.62 7.78
C SER A 114 -13.55 -9.67 6.91
N GLY A 115 -14.48 -10.25 6.14
CA GLY A 115 -15.52 -9.53 5.42
C GLY A 115 -16.89 -9.93 5.95
N GLN A 116 -17.82 -9.00 5.97
CA GLN A 116 -19.20 -9.24 6.41
C GLN A 116 -20.18 -8.34 5.65
N ILE A 117 -21.43 -8.78 5.58
CA ILE A 117 -22.51 -7.96 5.04
C ILE A 117 -22.97 -6.99 6.14
N HIS A 118 -22.88 -5.70 5.87
CA HIS A 118 -23.30 -4.63 6.78
C HIS A 118 -24.60 -4.01 6.27
N THR A 119 -25.73 -4.56 6.71
CA THR A 119 -27.05 -4.01 6.36
C THR A 119 -27.24 -2.65 7.02
N THR A 120 -27.00 -1.60 6.24
CA THR A 120 -26.92 -0.20 6.67
C THR A 120 -28.19 0.30 7.37
N GLY A 121 -29.35 -0.35 7.15
CA GLY A 121 -30.63 -0.01 7.77
C GLY A 121 -30.80 -0.44 9.24
N VAL A 122 -30.07 -1.44 9.73
CA VAL A 122 -30.23 -1.98 11.10
C VAL A 122 -29.07 -1.56 12.01
N ALA A 123 -27.85 -1.50 11.47
CA ALA A 123 -26.63 -1.29 12.26
C ALA A 123 -26.16 0.18 12.33
N GLY A 124 -26.85 1.09 11.61
CA GLY A 124 -26.45 2.49 11.51
C GLY A 124 -25.06 2.66 10.87
N ASN A 125 -24.35 3.72 11.25
CA ASN A 125 -23.06 4.10 10.67
C ASN A 125 -21.86 3.39 11.31
N ILE A 126 -22.09 2.42 12.20
CA ILE A 126 -21.03 1.74 12.94
C ILE A 126 -20.79 0.37 12.32
N PHE A 127 -19.68 0.20 11.62
CA PHE A 127 -19.20 -1.11 11.24
C PHE A 127 -18.45 -1.73 12.43
N THR A 128 -18.84 -2.93 12.86
CA THR A 128 -18.11 -3.71 13.87
C THR A 128 -17.69 -5.04 13.25
N CYS A 129 -16.38 -5.24 13.13
CA CYS A 129 -15.82 -6.45 12.55
C CYS A 129 -16.12 -7.68 13.42
N SER A 130 -16.72 -8.72 12.83
CA SER A 130 -17.00 -9.99 13.51
C SER A 130 -15.74 -10.80 13.83
N GLY A 131 -14.66 -10.61 13.08
CA GLY A 131 -13.41 -11.36 13.27
C GLY A 131 -12.46 -10.77 14.30
N CYS A 132 -12.29 -9.45 14.33
CA CYS A 132 -11.35 -8.78 15.23
C CYS A 132 -11.99 -7.78 16.21
N GLY A 133 -13.29 -7.52 16.10
CA GLY A 133 -14.01 -6.58 16.96
C GLY A 133 -13.71 -5.10 16.69
N SER A 134 -12.85 -4.78 15.72
CA SER A 134 -12.56 -3.38 15.38
C SER A 134 -13.82 -2.65 14.92
N LYS A 135 -13.94 -1.39 15.33
CA LYS A 135 -15.04 -0.51 14.95
C LYS A 135 -14.55 0.54 13.99
N THR A 136 -15.35 0.84 12.97
CA THR A 136 -15.12 1.95 12.05
C THR A 136 -16.42 2.65 11.70
N CYS A 137 -16.32 3.93 11.36
CA CYS A 137 -17.43 4.64 10.76
C CYS A 137 -17.55 4.24 9.30
N VAL A 138 -18.76 3.88 8.90
CA VAL A 138 -19.15 3.56 7.52
C VAL A 138 -18.95 4.74 6.56
N VAL A 139 -19.06 5.97 7.08
CA VAL A 139 -18.92 7.22 6.31
C VAL A 139 -17.46 7.67 6.20
N HIS A 140 -16.69 7.50 7.28
CA HIS A 140 -15.30 7.99 7.41
C HIS A 140 -14.30 6.84 7.44
N GLU A 141 -14.47 5.90 6.51
CA GLU A 141 -13.67 4.69 6.32
C GLU A 141 -12.28 4.76 7.00
N ASN A 142 -12.02 3.83 7.92
CA ASN A 142 -10.82 3.73 8.78
C ASN A 142 -10.82 4.55 10.08
N THR A 143 -11.83 5.39 10.35
CA THR A 143 -11.92 6.08 11.65
C THR A 143 -13.22 5.79 12.36
N TRP A 144 -13.13 5.39 13.64
CA TRP A 144 -14.27 5.37 14.54
C TRP A 144 -14.26 6.61 15.41
N HIS A 145 -15.45 7.18 15.62
CA HIS A 145 -15.63 8.41 16.37
C HIS A 145 -16.79 8.25 17.36
N GLU A 146 -16.43 7.83 18.57
CA GLU A 146 -17.38 7.51 19.62
C GLU A 146 -18.01 8.77 20.22
N GLY A 147 -19.33 8.76 20.39
CA GLY A 147 -20.06 9.85 21.03
C GLY A 147 -20.18 11.13 20.21
N GLU A 148 -19.66 11.17 18.98
CA GLU A 148 -19.81 12.31 18.05
C GLU A 148 -20.53 11.89 16.76
N SER A 149 -21.36 12.78 16.21
CA SER A 149 -21.98 12.55 14.90
C SER A 149 -20.94 12.68 13.79
N CYS A 150 -21.26 12.17 12.59
CA CYS A 150 -20.37 12.33 11.43
C CYS A 150 -20.09 13.82 11.14
N ALA A 151 -21.11 14.67 11.25
CA ALA A 151 -20.96 16.12 11.05
C ALA A 151 -20.06 16.77 12.10
N ASP A 152 -20.14 16.37 13.37
CA ASP A 152 -19.26 16.88 14.43
C ASP A 152 -17.81 16.47 14.20
N PHE A 153 -17.60 15.21 13.78
CA PHE A 153 -16.29 14.70 13.41
C PHE A 153 -15.66 15.52 12.27
N ASP A 154 -16.43 15.80 11.21
CA ASP A 154 -15.97 16.59 10.05
C ASP A 154 -15.59 18.02 10.44
N ASN A 155 -16.41 18.67 11.27
CA ASN A 155 -16.12 20.00 11.80
C ASN A 155 -14.83 20.02 12.62
N ARG A 156 -14.59 18.99 13.44
CA ARG A 156 -13.37 18.87 14.25
C ARG A 156 -12.13 18.64 13.39
N ILE A 157 -12.21 17.80 12.36
CA ILE A 157 -11.07 17.52 11.46
C ILE A 157 -10.76 18.72 10.56
N SER A 158 -11.77 19.37 9.98
CA SER A 158 -11.59 20.57 9.16
C SER A 158 -11.00 21.73 9.98
N GLY A 159 -11.49 21.95 11.20
CA GLY A 159 -10.94 22.95 12.12
C GLY A 159 -9.49 22.68 12.52
N ARG A 160 -9.06 21.40 12.61
CA ARG A 160 -7.65 21.05 12.82
C ARG A 160 -6.79 21.35 11.60
N LYS A 161 -7.22 20.90 10.41
CA LYS A 161 -6.50 21.17 9.15
C LYS A 161 -6.27 22.66 8.92
N GLN A 162 -7.28 23.50 9.18
CA GLN A 162 -7.14 24.96 9.05
C GLN A 162 -6.10 25.54 10.01
N ARG A 163 -6.06 25.07 11.27
CA ARG A 163 -5.07 25.54 12.25
C ARG A 163 -3.65 25.10 11.88
N GLU A 164 -3.49 23.86 11.43
CA GLU A 164 -2.20 23.33 10.97
C GLU A 164 -1.69 24.11 9.76
N GLN A 165 -2.55 24.35 8.76
CA GLN A 165 -2.21 25.16 7.59
C GLN A 165 -1.80 26.57 7.99
N LYS A 166 -2.57 27.23 8.87
CA LYS A 166 -2.23 28.57 9.36
C LYS A 166 -0.89 28.60 10.10
N GLY A 167 -0.61 27.58 10.93
CA GLY A 167 0.67 27.46 11.62
C GLY A 167 1.85 27.27 10.66
N GLN A 168 1.66 26.50 9.58
CA GLN A 168 2.67 26.31 8.53
C GLN A 168 2.91 27.60 7.75
N GLU A 169 1.85 28.34 7.39
CA GLU A 169 1.95 29.63 6.71
C GLU A 169 2.68 30.67 7.58
N GLU A 170 2.36 30.76 8.87
CA GLU A 170 3.04 31.65 9.83
C GLU A 170 4.52 31.31 9.98
N ALA A 171 4.86 30.01 10.09
CA ALA A 171 6.23 29.55 10.15
C ALA A 171 7.02 29.87 8.86
N SER A 172 6.38 29.69 7.70
CA SER A 172 6.95 30.03 6.39
C SER A 172 7.23 31.54 6.28
N LEU A 173 6.26 32.38 6.65
CA LEU A 173 6.41 33.84 6.66
C LEU A 173 7.53 34.30 7.60
N LYS A 174 7.65 33.68 8.79
CA LYS A 174 8.76 33.95 9.71
C LYS A 174 10.10 33.60 9.08
N LYS A 175 10.19 32.43 8.43
CA LYS A 175 11.41 31.99 7.76
C LYS A 175 11.81 32.90 6.60
N ILE A 176 10.84 33.35 5.80
CA ILE A 176 11.06 34.32 4.72
C ILE A 176 11.62 35.62 5.29
N LYS A 177 11.07 36.14 6.39
CA LYS A 177 11.58 37.36 7.05
C LYS A 177 13.00 37.21 7.60
N GLU A 178 13.38 36.03 8.08
CA GLU A 178 14.74 35.76 8.56
C GLU A 178 15.77 35.70 7.41
N LEU A 179 15.36 35.16 6.27
CA LEU A 179 16.25 34.91 5.13
C LEU A 179 16.29 36.05 4.11
N THR A 180 15.35 36.99 4.15
CA THR A 180 15.24 38.09 3.20
C THR A 180 15.32 39.46 3.86
N ARG A 181 15.93 40.42 3.17
CA ARG A 181 16.00 41.83 3.59
C ARG A 181 15.78 42.74 2.39
N LYS A 182 15.19 43.92 2.64
CA LYS A 182 15.08 44.97 1.62
C LYS A 182 16.43 45.60 1.34
N CYS A 183 16.70 45.92 0.08
CA CYS A 183 17.87 46.67 -0.33
C CYS A 183 17.91 48.04 0.37
N PRO A 184 19.02 48.43 1.03
CA PRO A 184 19.15 49.77 1.62
C PRO A 184 19.56 50.85 0.59
N GLY A 185 19.72 50.48 -0.68
CA GLY A 185 20.13 51.39 -1.74
C GLY A 185 19.11 52.51 -1.96
N PRO A 186 19.54 53.76 -2.18
CA PRO A 186 18.64 54.89 -2.42
C PRO A 186 17.67 54.61 -3.59
N GLY A 187 16.36 54.68 -3.33
CA GLY A 187 15.33 54.44 -4.35
C GLY A 187 15.11 52.96 -4.73
N CYS A 188 15.72 52.01 -4.02
CA CYS A 188 15.53 50.58 -4.26
C CYS A 188 14.73 49.92 -3.13
N ASP A 189 13.70 49.15 -3.47
CA ASP A 189 12.88 48.38 -2.52
C ASP A 189 12.91 46.86 -2.79
N TRP A 190 13.99 46.40 -3.45
CA TRP A 190 14.10 44.99 -3.85
C TRP A 190 14.40 44.10 -2.65
N ASN A 191 13.65 42.99 -2.51
CA ASN A 191 13.94 41.97 -1.50
C ASN A 191 15.13 41.10 -1.96
N ILE A 192 16.12 41.00 -1.10
CA ILE A 192 17.37 40.25 -1.33
C ILE A 192 17.37 39.10 -0.33
N GLN A 193 17.66 37.89 -0.80
CA GLN A 193 17.87 36.73 0.06
C GLN A 193 19.34 36.64 0.46
N LYS A 194 19.64 36.23 1.70
CA LYS A 194 21.03 36.04 2.15
C LYS A 194 21.70 34.97 1.27
N ASN A 195 22.87 35.27 0.70
CA ASN A 195 23.74 34.23 0.17
C ASN A 195 24.50 33.57 1.35
N ASP A 196 24.74 32.27 1.27
CA ASP A 196 25.36 31.57 2.39
C ASP A 196 26.85 31.95 2.51
N GLY A 197 27.31 32.23 3.73
CA GLY A 197 28.73 32.43 4.04
C GLY A 197 29.34 33.85 3.91
N CYS A 198 28.64 34.88 3.40
CA CYS A 198 29.20 36.25 3.33
C CYS A 198 28.21 37.32 3.80
N ASP A 199 28.65 38.23 4.68
CA ASP A 199 27.83 39.38 5.08
C ASP A 199 28.02 40.60 4.16
N HIS A 200 28.88 40.54 3.15
CA HIS A 200 28.94 41.55 2.09
C HIS A 200 28.00 41.14 0.94
N MET A 201 26.96 41.95 0.72
CA MET A 201 25.87 41.66 -0.20
C MET A 201 25.76 42.72 -1.28
N THR A 202 25.51 42.28 -2.51
CA THR A 202 25.26 43.16 -3.65
C THR A 202 23.82 42.97 -4.12
N CYS A 203 23.06 44.07 -4.22
CA CYS A 203 21.71 44.02 -4.76
C CYS A 203 21.74 43.70 -6.25
N THR A 204 21.06 42.63 -6.67
CA THR A 204 20.98 42.24 -8.10
C THR A 204 20.20 43.22 -8.96
N LYS A 205 19.34 44.07 -8.37
CA LYS A 205 18.53 45.05 -9.11
C LYS A 205 19.23 46.39 -9.32
N CYS A 206 19.81 46.97 -8.26
CA CYS A 206 20.42 48.32 -8.33
C CYS A 206 21.94 48.31 -8.19
N GLY A 207 22.58 47.15 -7.97
CA GLY A 207 24.02 47.03 -7.80
C GLY A 207 24.55 47.60 -6.48
N TYR A 208 23.68 47.99 -5.54
CA TYR A 208 24.10 48.56 -4.26
C TYR A 208 24.77 47.50 -3.38
N GLU A 209 25.95 47.82 -2.86
CA GLU A 209 26.79 46.94 -2.03
C GLU A 209 26.68 47.34 -0.56
N PHE A 210 26.33 46.39 0.30
CA PHE A 210 26.03 46.67 1.71
C PHE A 210 26.35 45.49 2.63
N CYS A 211 26.43 45.76 3.93
CA CYS A 211 26.56 44.72 4.95
C CYS A 211 25.19 44.10 5.29
N TRP A 212 25.03 42.78 5.21
CA TRP A 212 23.79 42.08 5.53
C TRP A 212 23.33 42.30 6.98
N ILE A 213 24.29 42.38 7.92
CA ILE A 213 23.99 42.51 9.35
C ILE A 213 23.44 43.90 9.67
N CYS A 214 24.20 44.95 9.35
CA CYS A 214 23.91 46.32 9.77
C CYS A 214 23.43 47.24 8.65
N LEU A 215 23.28 46.74 7.41
CA LEU A 215 22.78 47.46 6.23
C LEU A 215 23.60 48.70 5.83
N CYS A 216 24.84 48.83 6.31
CA CYS A 216 25.69 49.96 5.96
C CYS A 216 26.25 49.84 4.55
N ASP A 217 26.48 50.99 3.92
CA ASP A 217 27.13 51.11 2.61
C ASP A 217 28.55 50.54 2.62
N TYR A 218 28.82 49.55 1.77
CA TYR A 218 30.14 48.94 1.71
C TYR A 218 31.19 49.87 1.11
N LYS A 219 30.81 50.76 0.17
CA LYS A 219 31.72 51.77 -0.39
C LYS A 219 32.16 52.78 0.66
N LYS A 220 31.33 53.04 1.67
CA LYS A 220 31.71 53.88 2.82
C LYS A 220 32.75 53.17 3.69
N VAL A 221 32.55 51.88 3.99
CA VAL A 221 33.51 51.06 4.76
C VAL A 221 34.88 51.05 4.08
N LEU A 222 34.94 50.81 2.77
CA LEU A 222 36.19 50.82 1.99
C LEU A 222 36.92 52.16 2.02
N ARG A 223 36.19 53.28 2.11
CA ARG A 223 36.76 54.63 2.11
C ARG A 223 37.24 55.11 3.47
N THR A 224 36.62 54.64 4.55
CA THR A 224 36.94 55.10 5.91
C THR A 224 37.65 54.02 6.71
N SER A 225 36.91 53.00 7.13
CA SER A 225 37.36 51.84 7.90
C SER A 225 36.12 51.04 8.34
N ASN A 226 36.37 49.93 9.04
CA ASN A 226 35.34 49.13 9.72
C ASN A 226 34.56 49.92 10.80
N ALA A 227 34.97 51.14 11.16
CA ALA A 227 34.21 52.02 12.06
C ALA A 227 32.88 52.50 11.43
N ALA A 228 32.72 52.38 10.11
CA ALA A 228 31.49 52.73 9.41
C ALA A 228 30.34 51.72 9.60
N HIS A 229 30.63 50.51 10.09
CA HIS A 229 29.59 49.57 10.52
C HIS A 229 28.83 50.11 11.75
N ALA A 230 27.60 49.64 11.98
CA ALA A 230 26.93 49.91 13.25
C ALA A 230 27.69 49.26 14.41
N ARG A 231 27.72 49.86 15.61
CA ARG A 231 28.41 49.30 16.79
C ARG A 231 27.94 47.89 17.18
N SER A 232 26.71 47.53 16.81
CA SER A 232 26.13 46.19 17.00
C SER A 232 26.49 45.18 15.91
N CYS A 233 27.23 45.59 14.88
CA CYS A 233 27.70 44.72 13.81
C CYS A 233 28.94 43.95 14.24
N SER A 234 29.01 42.66 13.93
CA SER A 234 30.20 41.81 14.18
C SER A 234 31.47 42.34 13.51
N HIS A 235 31.32 43.06 12.39
CA HIS A 235 32.41 43.63 11.60
C HIS A 235 32.87 45.01 12.09
N TRP A 236 32.19 45.62 13.06
CA TRP A 236 32.61 46.92 13.60
C TRP A 236 33.94 46.82 14.33
N ARG A 237 34.85 47.74 14.01
CA ARG A 237 36.12 47.95 14.71
C ARG A 237 36.36 49.46 14.80
N PRO A 238 36.84 49.97 15.94
CA PRO A 238 37.13 51.39 16.13
C PRO A 238 38.25 51.88 15.21
#